data_AF-A0A8J6M255-F1
#
_entry.id   AF-A0A8J6M255-F1
#
_cell.length_a   1.000
_cell.length_b   1.000
_cell.length_c   1.000
_cell.angle_alpha   90.00
_cell.angle_beta   90.00
_cell.angle_gamma   90.00
#
_symmetry.space_group_name_H-M   'P 1'
#
loop_
_entity.id
_entity.type
_entity.pdbx_description
1 polymer ?
#
loop_
_entity_poly.entity_id
_entity_poly.type
_entity_poly.pdbx_seq_one_letter_code
_entity_poly.pdbx_strand_id
1 'polypeptide(L)'
;MRIGEFSGCHQMPKRSFFIHGYQFPVCARCTGLLVGNILSILLIPVIQPKAVAVILLLPLALDGLTQLANWRESTNWLRFLTGVLGGYGLYTAFLSLLILIL
;
A
#
# COMPACT_ATOMS: atom_id res chain seq x y z
N MET A 1 12.90 -6.01 13.14
CA MET A 1 11.79 -6.73 13.80
C MET A 1 11.50 -8.01 13.02
N ARG A 2 11.64 -9.20 13.62
CA ARG A 2 11.49 -10.50 12.91
C ARG A 2 10.13 -10.65 12.19
N ILE A 3 9.05 -10.13 12.78
CA ILE A 3 7.68 -10.20 12.22
C ILE A 3 7.51 -9.29 10.99
N GLY A 4 8.17 -8.12 11.00
CA GLY A 4 8.17 -7.19 9.87
C GLY A 4 8.83 -7.80 8.64
N GLU A 5 9.96 -8.47 8.80
CA GLU A 5 10.65 -9.18 7.71
C GLU A 5 9.78 -10.26 7.08
N PHE A 6 9.10 -11.08 7.91
CA PHE A 6 8.18 -12.10 7.42
C PHE A 6 7.01 -11.52 6.62
N SER A 7 6.51 -10.35 7.01
CA SER A 7 5.43 -9.63 6.33
C SER A 7 5.91 -8.70 5.20
N GLY A 8 7.20 -8.72 4.86
CA GLY A 8 7.81 -7.92 3.79
C GLY A 8 8.20 -6.48 4.20
N CYS A 9 7.87 -6.05 5.42
CA CYS A 9 8.26 -4.75 5.97
C CYS A 9 9.55 -4.84 6.80
N HIS A 10 10.68 -4.57 6.16
CA HIS A 10 11.99 -4.54 6.81
C HIS A 10 12.21 -3.32 7.71
N GLN A 11 11.28 -2.35 7.70
CA GLN A 11 11.32 -1.12 8.50
C GLN A 11 12.68 -0.40 8.45
N MET A 12 13.32 -0.36 7.28
CA MET A 12 14.60 0.32 7.13
C MET A 12 14.44 1.84 7.28
N PRO A 13 15.34 2.54 8.02
CA PRO A 13 15.30 3.99 8.18
C PRO A 13 15.17 4.73 6.85
N LYS A 14 15.99 4.37 5.85
CA LYS A 14 15.97 5.00 4.51
C LYS A 14 14.64 4.86 3.75
N ARG A 15 13.77 3.92 4.14
CA ARG A 15 12.48 3.64 3.49
C ARG A 15 11.28 4.00 4.38
N SER A 16 11.49 4.70 5.49
CA SER A 16 10.46 5.00 6.49
C SER A 16 10.28 6.51 6.64
N PHE A 17 9.10 6.93 7.09
CA PHE A 17 8.87 8.32 7.50
C PHE A 17 9.38 8.57 8.92
N PHE A 18 9.66 9.84 9.21
CA PHE A 18 10.09 10.29 10.53
C PHE A 18 9.21 11.47 10.96
N ILE A 19 8.71 11.44 12.19
CA ILE A 19 8.00 12.55 12.83
C ILE A 19 8.71 12.85 14.14
N HIS A 20 9.10 14.11 14.35
CA HIS A 20 9.87 14.56 15.52
C HIS A 20 11.12 13.70 15.81
N GLY A 21 11.81 13.23 14.76
CA GLY A 21 12.99 12.37 14.90
C GLY A 21 12.70 10.89 15.17
N TYR A 22 11.45 10.51 15.40
CA TYR A 22 11.04 9.13 15.58
C TYR A 22 10.66 8.47 14.26
N GLN A 23 11.25 7.31 13.99
CA GLN A 23 10.91 6.50 12.83
C GLN A 23 9.50 5.92 12.97
N PHE A 24 8.74 5.91 11.88
CA PHE A 24 7.46 5.21 11.83
C PHE A 24 7.62 3.70 12.12
N PRO A 25 6.59 3.06 12.71
CA PRO A 25 6.63 1.63 13.06
C PRO A 25 6.68 0.72 11.82
N VAL A 26 6.36 1.26 10.63
CA VAL A 26 6.43 0.56 9.34
C VAL A 26 7.05 1.47 8.28
N CYS A 27 7.49 0.87 7.17
CA CYS A 27 8.05 1.63 6.05
C CYS A 27 6.98 2.44 5.31
N ALA A 28 7.39 3.44 4.53
CA ALA A 28 6.50 4.35 3.81
C ALA A 28 5.50 3.63 2.89
N ARG A 29 5.90 2.50 2.28
CA ARG A 29 5.01 1.67 1.45
C ARG A 29 3.91 1.02 2.27
N CYS A 30 4.26 0.42 3.40
CA CYS A 30 3.30 -0.19 4.32
C CYS A 30 2.38 0.86 4.95
N THR A 31 2.90 2.04 5.28
CA THR A 31 2.07 3.17 5.70
C THR A 31 1.02 3.51 4.64
N GLY A 32 1.43 3.59 3.37
CA GLY A 32 0.52 3.82 2.25
C GLY A 32 -0.55 2.74 2.13
N LEU A 33 -0.15 1.46 2.15
CA LEU A 33 -1.07 0.32 2.11
C LEU A 33 -2.13 0.38 3.22
N LEU A 34 -1.71 0.66 4.45
CA LEU A 34 -2.61 0.79 5.60
C LEU A 34 -3.61 1.94 5.41
N VAL A 35 -3.13 3.11 4.98
CA VAL A 35 -4.00 4.25 4.67
C VAL A 35 -4.99 3.91 3.55
N GLY A 36 -4.53 3.27 2.48
CA GLY A 36 -5.39 2.82 1.37
C GLY A 36 -6.50 1.87 1.81
N ASN A 37 -6.18 0.89 2.67
CA ASN A 37 -7.18 -0.04 3.22
C ASN A 37 -8.24 0.70 4.05
N ILE A 38 -7.84 1.64 4.91
CA ILE A 38 -8.77 2.45 5.70
C ILE A 38 -9.69 3.26 4.77
N LEU A 39 -9.13 3.91 3.74
CA LEU A 39 -9.92 4.65 2.75
C LEU A 39 -10.91 3.74 2.01
N SER A 40 -10.53 2.50 1.72
CA SER A 40 -11.43 1.54 1.07
C SER A 40 -12.67 1.25 1.91
N ILE A 41 -12.50 0.99 3.22
CA ILE A 41 -13.62 0.76 4.16
C ILE A 41 -14.56 1.97 4.20
N LEU A 42 -13.99 3.18 4.23
CA LEU A 42 -14.78 4.41 4.33
C LEU A 42 -15.54 4.74 3.04
N LEU A 43 -14.97 4.44 1.87
CA LEU A 43 -15.52 4.86 0.59
C LEU A 43 -16.38 3.80 -0.10
N ILE A 44 -16.21 2.50 0.20
CA ILE A 44 -17.00 1.43 -0.44
C ILE A 44 -18.54 1.57 -0.31
N PRO A 45 -19.15 2.08 0.79
CA PRO A 45 -20.59 2.29 0.82
C PRO A 45 -21.07 3.43 -0.10
N VAL A 46 -20.16 4.31 -0.54
CA VAL A 46 -20.48 5.50 -1.36
C VAL A 46 -20.08 5.29 -2.82
N ILE A 47 -18.95 4.62 -3.07
CA ILE A 47 -18.35 4.44 -4.39
C ILE A 47 -17.99 2.96 -4.53
N GLN A 48 -18.45 2.30 -5.59
CA GLN A 48 -18.10 0.91 -5.90
C GLN A 48 -17.26 0.80 -7.19
N PRO A 49 -15.98 1.19 -7.16
CA PRO A 49 -15.15 1.23 -8.36
C PRO A 49 -14.56 -0.16 -8.68
N LYS A 50 -15.41 -1.20 -8.83
CA LYS A 50 -14.98 -2.62 -8.92
C LYS A 50 -13.91 -2.87 -10.00
N ALA A 51 -14.11 -2.36 -11.22
CA ALA A 51 -13.14 -2.52 -12.32
C ALA A 51 -11.87 -1.68 -12.11
N VAL A 52 -12.00 -0.49 -11.53
CA VAL A 52 -10.88 0.43 -11.29
C VAL A 52 -10.01 -0.05 -10.13
N ALA A 53 -10.59 -0.75 -9.15
CA ALA A 53 -9.89 -1.28 -7.98
C ALA A 53 -8.68 -2.15 -8.36
N VAL A 54 -8.81 -2.99 -9.40
CA VAL A 54 -7.71 -3.82 -9.89
C VAL A 54 -6.65 -2.98 -10.61
N ILE A 55 -7.06 -1.97 -11.37
CA ILE A 55 -6.14 -1.07 -12.11
C ILE A 55 -5.24 -0.30 -11.14
N LEU A 56 -5.75 0.07 -9.96
CA LEU A 56 -4.99 0.77 -8.93
C LEU A 56 -3.86 -0.07 -8.30
N LEU A 57 -3.80 -1.37 -8.57
CA LEU A 57 -2.68 -2.23 -8.19
C LEU A 57 -1.46 -2.01 -9.09
N LEU A 58 -1.65 -1.55 -10.33
CA LEU A 58 -0.57 -1.41 -11.31
C LEU A 58 0.53 -0.46 -10.84
N PRO A 59 0.25 0.76 -10.31
CA PRO A 59 1.31 1.65 -9.83
C PRO A 59 2.15 1.03 -8.71
N LEU A 60 1.52 0.29 -7.78
CA LEU A 60 2.23 -0.41 -6.70
C LEU A 60 3.10 -1.55 -7.24
N ALA A 61 2.56 -2.36 -8.15
CA ALA A 61 3.30 -3.45 -8.78
C ALA A 61 4.50 -2.90 -9.56
N LEU A 62 4.31 -1.86 -10.37
CA LEU A 62 5.39 -1.22 -11.13
C LEU A 62 6.45 -0.62 -10.20
N ASP A 63 6.07 0.08 -9.14
CA ASP A 63 7.02 0.62 -8.15
C ASP A 63 7.77 -0.47 -7.39
N GLY A 64 7.11 -1.58 -7.06
CA GLY A 64 7.72 -2.76 -6.44
C GLY A 64 8.72 -3.47 -7.36
N LEU A 65 8.28 -3.79 -8.58
CA LEU A 65 9.04 -4.56 -9.56
C LEU A 65 10.25 -3.78 -10.09
N THR A 66 10.08 -2.50 -10.43
CA THR A 66 11.21 -1.66 -10.90
C THR A 66 12.27 -1.47 -9.82
N GLN A 67 11.86 -1.43 -8.55
CA GLN A 67 12.81 -1.37 -7.44
C GLN A 67 13.46 -2.74 -7.15
N LEU A 68 12.73 -3.84 -7.30
CA LEU A 68 13.27 -5.21 -7.17
C LEU A 68 14.29 -5.51 -8.28
N ALA A 69 14.03 -5.04 -9.50
CA ALA A 69 14.93 -5.17 -10.64
C ALA A 69 16.17 -4.25 -10.57
N ASN A 70 16.32 -3.47 -9.48
CA ASN A 70 17.39 -2.49 -9.29
C ASN A 70 17.46 -1.40 -10.39
N TRP A 71 16.37 -1.14 -11.12
CA TRP A 71 16.35 -0.11 -12.16
C TRP A 71 16.33 1.31 -11.58
N ARG A 72 15.71 1.46 -10.41
CA ARG A 72 15.70 2.70 -9.64
C ARG A 72 15.43 2.42 -8.18
N GLU A 73 15.92 3.29 -7.29
CA GLU A 73 15.44 3.33 -5.91
C GLU A 73 14.21 4.24 -5.82
N SER A 74 13.12 3.75 -5.23
CA SER A 74 11.92 4.56 -5.02
C SER A 74 12.14 5.64 -3.96
N THR A 75 11.32 6.68 -3.96
CA THR A 75 11.30 7.70 -2.91
C THR A 75 10.22 7.36 -1.88
N ASN A 76 10.33 7.86 -0.65
CA ASN A 76 9.32 7.56 0.37
C ASN A 76 7.92 8.07 -0.01
N TRP A 77 7.84 9.23 -0.67
CA TRP A 77 6.58 9.75 -1.19
C TRP A 77 6.00 8.87 -2.29
N LEU A 78 6.80 8.41 -3.24
CA LEU A 78 6.32 7.51 -4.28
C LEU A 78 5.86 6.17 -3.69
N ARG A 79 6.65 5.57 -2.79
CA ARG A 79 6.28 4.35 -2.04
C ARG A 79 4.95 4.50 -1.31
N PHE A 80 4.74 5.65 -0.68
CA PHE A 80 3.51 5.96 0.02
C PHE A 80 2.33 6.07 -0.95
N LEU A 81 2.44 6.89 -1.99
CA LEU A 81 1.36 7.11 -2.96
C LEU A 81 0.96 5.82 -3.67
N THR A 82 1.92 5.07 -4.20
CA THR A 82 1.63 3.78 -4.84
C THR A 82 1.08 2.76 -3.83
N GLY A 83 1.55 2.81 -2.59
CA GLY A 83 1.00 2.05 -1.47
C GLY A 83 -0.48 2.38 -1.19
N VAL A 84 -0.86 3.66 -1.14
CA VAL A 84 -2.26 4.09 -0.94
C VAL A 84 -3.13 3.58 -2.06
N LEU A 85 -2.72 3.77 -3.33
CA LEU A 85 -3.49 3.30 -4.49
C LEU A 85 -3.65 1.78 -4.47
N GLY A 86 -2.56 1.05 -4.26
CA GLY A 86 -2.59 -0.41 -4.23
C GLY A 86 -3.36 -0.98 -3.04
N GLY A 87 -3.25 -0.39 -1.85
CA GLY A 87 -4.01 -0.80 -0.68
C GLY A 87 -5.51 -0.57 -0.87
N TYR A 88 -5.87 0.62 -1.35
CA TYR A 88 -7.26 0.94 -1.68
C TYR A 88 -7.82 -0.03 -2.73
N GLY A 89 -7.09 -0.26 -3.82
CA GLY A 89 -7.50 -1.17 -4.89
C GLY A 89 -7.69 -2.61 -4.43
N LEU A 90 -6.70 -3.15 -3.72
CA LEU A 90 -6.73 -4.54 -3.24
C LEU A 90 -7.88 -4.77 -2.26
N TYR A 91 -8.01 -3.89 -1.28
CA TYR A 91 -9.02 -4.04 -0.23
C TYR A 91 -10.44 -3.81 -0.76
N THR A 92 -10.61 -2.88 -1.71
CA THR A 92 -11.92 -2.66 -2.37
C THR A 92 -12.34 -3.88 -3.19
N ALA A 93 -11.40 -4.51 -3.92
CA ALA A 93 -11.68 -5.74 -4.66
C ALA A 93 -12.04 -6.89 -3.71
N PHE A 94 -11.30 -7.06 -2.61
CA PHE A 94 -11.58 -8.07 -1.59
C PHE A 94 -12.96 -7.88 -0.94
N LEU A 95 -13.28 -6.67 -0.46
CA LEU A 95 -14.58 -6.37 0.15
C LEU A 95 -15.72 -6.52 -0.85
N SER A 96 -15.54 -6.10 -2.10
CA SER A 96 -16.56 -6.26 -3.14
C SER A 96 -16.87 -7.72 -3.42
N LEU A 97 -15.85 -8.58 -3.43
CA LEU A 97 -16.02 -10.04 -3.58
C LEU A 97 -16.70 -10.64 -2.36
N LEU A 98 -16.31 -10.22 -1.14
CA LEU A 98 -16.92 -10.68 0.09
C LEU A 98 -18.42 -10.34 0.14
N ILE A 99 -18.80 -9.10 -0.20
CA ILE A 99 -20.19 -8.65 -0.28
C ILE A 99 -20.98 -9.39 -1.35
N LEU A 100 -20.33 -9.84 -2.44
CA LEU A 100 -21.00 -10.60 -3.50
C LEU A 100 -21.34 -12.04 -3.09
N ILE A 101 -20.57 -12.62 -2.16
CA ILE A 101 -20.70 -14.02 -1.73
C ILE A 101 -21.63 -14.16 -0.51
N LEU A 102 -21.79 -13.09 0.29
CA LEU A 102 -22.72 -13.01 1.42
C LEU A 102 -24.14 -12.66 0.95
#